data_AF-A0A7X6D628-F1
#
_entry.id   AF-A0A7X6D628-F1
#
_cell.length_a   1.000
_cell.length_b   1.000
_cell.length_c   1.000
_cell.angle_alpha   90.00
_cell.angle_beta   90.00
_cell.angle_gamma   90.00
#
_symmetry.space_group_name_H-M   'P 1'
#
loop_
_entity.id
_entity.type
_entity.pdbx_description
1 polymer ?
#
loop_
_entity_poly.entity_id
_entity_poly.type
_entity_poly.pdbx_seq_one_letter_code
_entity_poly.pdbx_strand_id
1 'polypeptide(L)'
;DITHTASQRNKSTRTAPNRSLLYTDTRRSTTATIGHTILDELTPLSLCLTAVGWLTSRYAESMRARIRQAFDRVRGESPTTDLASLYFACLPAPHPDSTAEAERVQAELRERWARIIDAPEGVRRVQLRSEDIAERVAQEFGGPRDGWSLSRYVSPDVLVVADSTDAVARGDFSLVLGELHIAMNTVAASLFVHQHPAIEELVAETTRDFPGPRLTPMLPKELPLKWSARSRPALERNEDYAVALADHTGDPYRERCLLSADVTVADRDGRLTAVLPDGAEFDVLDVFGHALTNRVMDRFALRPDADHVPRVTIDRMTVQRESWRFTGDDLDFADEKNEARRW
;
A
#
# COMPACT_ATOMS: atom_id res chain seq x y z
N ASP A 1 9.69 24.78 27.27
CA ASP A 1 9.00 23.68 27.98
C ASP A 1 7.54 24.09 28.12
N ILE A 2 6.60 23.41 27.45
CA ILE A 2 5.24 23.92 27.19
C ILE A 2 4.24 23.47 28.27
N THR A 3 4.49 22.33 28.90
CA THR A 3 3.54 21.72 29.84
C THR A 3 4.09 21.57 31.26
N HIS A 4 5.37 21.85 31.48
CA HIS A 4 6.08 21.69 32.77
C HIS A 4 5.87 20.30 33.43
N THR A 5 5.48 19.30 32.63
CA THR A 5 5.12 17.96 33.06
C THR A 5 5.66 16.97 32.04
N ALA A 6 6.35 15.93 32.50
CA ALA A 6 6.85 14.88 31.64
C ALA A 6 5.70 14.21 30.88
N SER A 7 5.86 14.01 29.57
CA SER A 7 4.87 13.32 28.75
C SER A 7 4.64 11.90 29.25
N GLN A 8 3.41 11.57 29.62
CA GLN A 8 3.03 10.21 30.00
C GLN A 8 2.14 9.61 28.92
N ARG A 9 2.49 8.39 28.45
CA ARG A 9 1.60 7.62 27.59
C ARG A 9 0.46 7.08 28.44
N ASN A 10 -0.75 7.57 28.21
CA ASN A 10 -1.93 7.03 28.87
C ASN A 10 -2.32 5.70 28.18
N LYS A 11 -1.63 4.63 28.58
CA LYS A 11 -1.90 3.26 28.12
C LYS A 11 -3.38 2.98 28.43
N SER A 12 -4.19 2.70 27.39
CA SER A 12 -5.65 2.47 27.39
C SER A 12 -6.58 3.62 26.96
N THR A 13 -6.06 4.79 26.59
CA THR A 13 -6.89 5.85 25.96
C THR A 13 -6.89 5.77 24.43
N ARG A 14 -8.05 5.98 23.80
CA ARG A 14 -8.22 5.99 22.33
C ARG A 14 -8.07 7.38 21.70
N THR A 15 -8.20 8.43 22.52
CA THR A 15 -8.29 9.83 22.08
C THR A 15 -6.94 10.53 21.88
N ALA A 16 -5.83 9.99 22.38
CA ALA A 16 -4.50 10.57 22.21
C ALA A 16 -3.41 9.46 22.22
N PRO A 17 -3.24 8.74 21.10
CA PRO A 17 -2.22 7.67 21.02
C PRO A 17 -0.77 8.19 21.02
N ASN A 18 -0.59 9.51 20.88
CA ASN A 18 0.70 10.14 20.71
C ASN A 18 1.32 10.51 22.06
N ARG A 19 2.65 10.38 22.16
CA ARG A 19 3.42 10.77 23.36
C ARG A 19 3.55 12.29 23.50
N SER A 20 3.29 13.06 22.44
CA SER A 20 3.44 14.52 22.41
C SER A 20 2.16 15.21 21.97
N LEU A 21 1.91 16.41 22.52
CA LEU A 21 0.80 17.28 22.12
C LEU A 21 1.05 17.95 20.77
N LEU A 22 2.31 18.02 20.34
CA LEU A 22 2.75 18.66 19.11
C LEU A 22 3.53 17.66 18.26
N TYR A 23 3.37 17.79 16.95
CA TYR A 23 4.28 17.23 15.96
C TYR A 23 4.72 18.36 15.05
N THR A 24 5.90 18.21 14.45
CA THR A 24 6.42 19.16 13.46
C THR A 24 6.83 18.37 12.23
N ASP A 25 6.32 18.80 11.07
CA ASP A 25 6.85 18.42 9.78
C ASP A 25 7.50 19.68 9.18
N THR A 26 8.64 19.53 8.51
CA THR A 26 9.37 20.68 7.94
C THR A 26 9.73 20.40 6.50
N ARG A 27 9.59 21.43 5.67
CA ARG A 27 10.07 21.39 4.29
C ARG A 27 11.52 21.89 4.24
N ARG A 28 12.39 21.10 3.63
CA ARG A 28 13.74 21.56 3.30
C ARG A 28 13.68 22.48 2.08
N SER A 29 14.29 23.65 2.16
CA SER A 29 14.40 24.59 1.04
C SER A 29 15.50 24.14 0.05
N THR A 30 15.33 22.96 -0.55
CA THR A 30 16.25 22.42 -1.55
C THR A 30 15.44 21.84 -2.70
N THR A 31 16.00 21.92 -3.90
CA THR A 31 15.48 21.23 -5.07
C THR A 31 16.47 20.13 -5.44
N ALA A 32 15.98 18.91 -5.61
CA ALA A 32 16.73 17.82 -6.21
C ALA A 32 16.15 17.55 -7.61
N THR A 33 17.02 17.38 -8.59
CA THR A 33 16.62 17.04 -9.97
C THR A 33 17.21 15.68 -10.29
N ILE A 34 16.35 14.77 -10.76
CA ILE A 34 16.75 13.44 -11.20
C ILE A 34 16.84 13.48 -12.72
N GLY A 35 18.04 13.22 -13.26
CA GLY A 35 18.28 13.17 -14.70
C GLY A 35 17.93 11.81 -15.31
N HIS A 36 17.87 11.76 -16.65
CA HIS A 36 17.57 10.54 -17.42
C HIS A 36 18.50 9.37 -17.08
N THR A 37 19.77 9.63 -16.78
CA THR A 37 20.74 8.59 -16.38
C THR A 37 20.24 7.71 -15.23
N ILE A 38 19.53 8.25 -14.24
CA ILE A 38 18.92 7.45 -13.17
C ILE A 38 17.62 6.81 -13.66
N LEU A 39 16.78 7.56 -14.36
CA LEU A 39 15.46 7.10 -14.82
C LEU A 39 15.57 5.88 -15.75
N ASP A 40 16.55 5.88 -16.65
CA ASP A 40 16.79 4.80 -17.62
C ASP A 40 17.24 3.50 -16.92
N GLU A 41 17.79 3.59 -15.72
CA GLU A 41 18.24 2.45 -14.90
C GLU A 41 17.15 1.96 -13.93
N LEU A 42 15.95 2.57 -13.93
CA LEU A 42 14.79 2.10 -13.15
C LEU A 42 14.05 0.92 -13.79
N THR A 43 14.51 0.43 -14.93
CA THR A 43 13.88 -0.67 -15.70
C THR A 43 13.56 -1.93 -14.88
N PRO A 44 14.35 -2.35 -13.86
CA PRO A 44 13.99 -3.50 -13.02
C PRO A 44 12.66 -3.35 -12.28
N LEU A 45 12.21 -2.12 -12.00
CA LEU A 45 10.90 -1.88 -11.37
C LEU A 45 9.76 -2.44 -12.19
N SER A 46 9.86 -2.47 -13.53
CA SER A 46 8.81 -3.02 -14.39
C SER A 46 8.48 -4.49 -14.06
N LEU A 47 9.48 -5.28 -13.66
CA LEU A 47 9.33 -6.67 -13.25
C LEU A 47 8.60 -6.75 -11.90
N CYS A 48 8.98 -5.89 -10.95
CA CYS A 48 8.30 -5.77 -9.66
C CYS A 48 6.84 -5.34 -9.85
N LEU A 49 6.56 -4.34 -10.69
CA LEU A 49 5.22 -3.85 -10.98
C LEU A 49 4.33 -4.92 -11.63
N THR A 50 4.91 -5.82 -12.44
CA THR A 50 4.18 -6.97 -13.00
C THR A 50 3.74 -7.93 -11.89
N ALA A 51 4.66 -8.30 -10.99
CA ALA A 51 4.35 -9.14 -9.84
C ALA A 51 3.35 -8.49 -8.86
N VAL A 52 3.42 -7.17 -8.66
CA VAL A 52 2.45 -6.42 -7.84
C VAL A 52 1.07 -6.41 -8.49
N GLY A 53 1.00 -6.25 -9.81
CA GLY A 53 -0.27 -6.35 -10.56
C GLY A 53 -0.93 -7.71 -10.38
N TRP A 54 -0.14 -8.79 -10.42
CA TRP A 54 -0.61 -10.14 -10.10
C TRP A 54 -1.08 -10.25 -8.65
N LEU A 55 -0.25 -9.85 -7.68
CA LEU A 55 -0.54 -9.95 -6.25
C LEU A 55 -1.87 -9.27 -5.88
N THR A 56 -2.06 -8.04 -6.37
CA THR A 56 -3.27 -7.25 -6.09
C THR A 56 -4.50 -7.83 -6.76
N SER A 57 -4.38 -8.33 -7.99
CA SER A 57 -5.49 -8.97 -8.72
C SER A 57 -5.90 -10.30 -8.09
N ARG A 58 -4.94 -11.13 -7.68
CA ARG A 58 -5.20 -12.41 -7.01
C ARG A 58 -5.83 -12.22 -5.63
N TYR A 59 -5.40 -11.21 -4.90
CA TYR A 59 -6.04 -10.85 -3.63
C TYR A 59 -7.46 -10.31 -3.84
N ALA A 60 -7.66 -9.45 -4.84
CA ALA A 60 -8.96 -8.92 -5.21
C ALA A 60 -9.95 -10.03 -5.61
N GLU A 61 -9.51 -11.01 -6.40
CA GLU A 61 -10.30 -12.20 -6.77
C GLU A 61 -10.86 -12.92 -5.52
N SER A 62 -9.99 -13.24 -4.55
CA SER A 62 -10.40 -13.86 -3.29
C SER A 62 -11.40 -13.00 -2.51
N MET A 63 -11.19 -11.68 -2.46
CA MET A 63 -12.07 -10.77 -1.72
C MET A 63 -13.41 -10.57 -2.42
N ARG A 64 -13.43 -10.49 -3.75
CA ARG A 64 -14.66 -10.42 -4.56
C ARG A 64 -15.57 -11.61 -4.29
N ALA A 65 -15.02 -12.84 -4.29
CA ALA A 65 -15.79 -14.05 -4.00
C ALA A 65 -16.41 -14.01 -2.59
N ARG A 66 -15.67 -13.51 -1.59
CA ARG A 66 -16.14 -13.41 -0.20
C ARG A 66 -17.18 -12.32 -0.01
N ILE A 67 -16.99 -11.15 -0.61
CA ILE A 67 -17.96 -10.05 -0.61
C ILE A 67 -19.24 -10.49 -1.34
N ARG A 68 -19.12 -11.25 -2.43
CA ARG A 68 -20.25 -11.85 -3.14
C ARG A 68 -21.09 -12.75 -2.24
N GLN A 69 -20.47 -13.65 -1.48
CA GLN A 69 -21.17 -14.50 -0.52
C GLN A 69 -21.89 -13.69 0.57
N ALA A 70 -21.28 -12.60 1.04
CA ALA A 70 -21.92 -11.70 1.99
C ALA A 70 -23.13 -10.99 1.36
N PHE A 71 -22.99 -10.49 0.13
CA PHE A 71 -24.08 -9.88 -0.64
C PHE A 71 -25.26 -10.84 -0.82
N ASP A 72 -25.02 -12.07 -1.27
CA ASP A 72 -26.07 -13.08 -1.48
C ASP A 72 -26.80 -13.44 -0.19
N ARG A 73 -26.08 -13.48 0.94
CA ARG A 73 -26.68 -13.71 2.25
C ARG A 73 -27.55 -12.55 2.71
N VAL A 74 -27.07 -11.32 2.56
CA VAL A 74 -27.76 -10.12 3.07
C VAL A 74 -28.98 -9.79 2.22
N ARG A 75 -28.88 -9.87 0.90
CA ARG A 75 -30.02 -9.56 0.01
C ARG A 75 -31.16 -10.58 0.11
N GLY A 76 -30.85 -11.83 0.48
CA GLY A 76 -31.82 -12.93 0.48
C GLY A 76 -32.47 -13.10 -0.89
N GLU A 77 -33.79 -12.98 -0.94
CA GLU A 77 -34.58 -13.08 -2.18
C GLU A 77 -34.62 -11.78 -3.00
N SER A 78 -34.18 -10.65 -2.42
CA SER A 78 -34.12 -9.37 -3.12
C SER A 78 -33.03 -9.38 -4.21
N PRO A 79 -33.25 -8.68 -5.35
CA PRO A 79 -32.21 -8.48 -6.36
C PRO A 79 -31.08 -7.55 -5.89
N THR A 80 -31.30 -6.73 -4.86
CA THR A 80 -30.37 -5.71 -4.36
C THR A 80 -30.37 -5.63 -2.83
N THR A 81 -29.35 -4.99 -2.26
CA THR A 81 -29.28 -4.58 -0.84
C THR A 81 -28.66 -3.18 -0.75
N ASP A 82 -28.75 -2.50 0.39
CA ASP A 82 -27.97 -1.29 0.62
C ASP A 82 -26.51 -1.60 1.01
N LEU A 83 -25.61 -0.64 0.78
CA LEU A 83 -24.19 -0.79 1.03
C LEU A 83 -23.86 -0.90 2.52
N ALA A 84 -24.64 -0.27 3.41
CA ALA A 84 -24.42 -0.36 4.85
C ALA A 84 -24.61 -1.81 5.35
N SER A 85 -25.70 -2.46 4.94
CA SER A 85 -25.96 -3.87 5.27
C SER A 85 -24.86 -4.81 4.73
N LEU A 86 -24.41 -4.60 3.48
CA LEU A 86 -23.31 -5.38 2.91
C LEU A 86 -22.01 -5.17 3.68
N TYR A 87 -21.63 -3.92 3.93
CA TYR A 87 -20.40 -3.58 4.63
C TYR A 87 -20.37 -4.18 6.04
N PHE A 88 -21.50 -4.13 6.76
CA PHE A 88 -21.65 -4.74 8.08
C PHE A 88 -21.45 -6.26 8.04
N ALA A 89 -22.00 -6.95 7.04
CA ALA A 89 -21.82 -8.39 6.86
C ALA A 89 -20.39 -8.81 6.48
N CYS A 90 -19.57 -7.86 6.02
CA CYS A 90 -18.16 -8.04 5.71
C CYS A 90 -17.22 -7.74 6.89
N LEU A 91 -17.74 -7.34 8.06
CA LEU A 91 -16.91 -7.04 9.23
C LEU A 91 -16.30 -8.30 9.87
N PRO A 92 -15.03 -8.26 10.34
CA PRO A 92 -14.09 -7.15 10.20
C PRO A 92 -13.64 -6.96 8.73
N ALA A 93 -13.69 -5.72 8.25
CA ALA A 93 -13.46 -5.41 6.85
C ALA A 93 -12.03 -5.78 6.39
N PRO A 94 -11.85 -6.20 5.12
CA PRO A 94 -12.89 -6.46 4.12
C PRO A 94 -13.60 -7.82 4.30
N HIS A 95 -13.05 -8.70 5.14
CA HIS A 95 -13.61 -10.00 5.51
C HIS A 95 -12.80 -10.58 6.70
N PRO A 96 -13.39 -11.40 7.60
CA PRO A 96 -12.66 -12.11 8.66
C PRO A 96 -11.36 -12.80 8.20
N ASP A 97 -11.43 -13.57 7.11
CA ASP A 97 -10.30 -14.32 6.55
C ASP A 97 -9.31 -13.49 5.70
N SER A 98 -9.49 -12.17 5.63
CA SER A 98 -8.70 -11.29 4.76
C SER A 98 -7.20 -11.35 5.02
N THR A 99 -6.77 -11.55 6.26
CA THR A 99 -5.36 -11.72 6.63
C THR A 99 -4.80 -13.05 6.12
N ALA A 100 -5.52 -14.15 6.35
CA ALA A 100 -5.08 -15.47 5.93
C ALA A 100 -4.98 -15.56 4.40
N GLU A 101 -5.91 -14.94 3.67
CA GLU A 101 -5.81 -14.83 2.21
C GLU A 101 -4.61 -13.99 1.77
N ALA A 102 -4.32 -12.87 2.43
CA ALA A 102 -3.15 -12.06 2.10
C ALA A 102 -1.84 -12.85 2.32
N GLU A 103 -1.76 -13.64 3.40
CA GLU A 103 -0.62 -14.51 3.69
C GLU A 103 -0.47 -15.64 2.67
N ARG A 104 -1.60 -16.26 2.28
CA ARG A 104 -1.61 -17.30 1.23
C ARG A 104 -1.12 -16.74 -0.11
N VAL A 105 -1.64 -15.59 -0.54
CA VAL A 105 -1.21 -14.95 -1.80
C VAL A 105 0.25 -14.50 -1.72
N GLN A 106 0.72 -14.03 -0.55
CA GLN A 106 2.14 -13.71 -0.35
C GLN A 106 3.04 -14.95 -0.36
N ALA A 107 2.59 -16.09 0.13
CA ALA A 107 3.32 -17.35 0.01
C ALA A 107 3.43 -17.76 -1.47
N GLU A 108 2.32 -17.71 -2.21
CA GLU A 108 2.28 -17.99 -3.64
C GLU A 108 3.22 -17.02 -4.41
N LEU A 109 3.22 -15.72 -4.08
CA LEU A 109 4.15 -14.73 -4.65
C LEU A 109 5.62 -15.18 -4.54
N ARG A 110 6.02 -15.63 -3.34
CA ARG A 110 7.40 -16.08 -3.05
C ARG A 110 7.74 -17.37 -3.79
N GLU A 111 6.79 -18.31 -3.88
CA GLU A 111 6.96 -19.53 -4.67
C GLU A 111 7.16 -19.23 -6.16
N ARG A 112 6.41 -18.26 -6.71
CA ARG A 112 6.57 -17.80 -8.10
C ARG A 112 7.96 -17.19 -8.32
N TRP A 113 8.40 -16.32 -7.42
CA TRP A 113 9.75 -15.74 -7.50
C TRP A 113 10.86 -16.78 -7.37
N ALA A 114 10.69 -17.81 -6.54
CA ALA A 114 11.66 -18.91 -6.41
C ALA A 114 11.82 -19.72 -7.71
N ARG A 115 10.83 -19.73 -8.61
CA ARG A 115 10.97 -20.34 -9.96
C ARG A 115 11.79 -19.49 -10.93
N ILE A 116 11.95 -18.20 -10.64
CA ILE A 116 12.66 -17.23 -11.50
C ILE A 116 14.09 -17.04 -11.00
N ILE A 117 14.26 -16.89 -9.69
CA ILE A 117 15.51 -16.52 -9.04
C ILE A 117 16.13 -17.77 -8.41
N ASP A 118 17.15 -18.32 -9.09
CA ASP A 118 17.97 -19.36 -8.52
C ASP A 118 18.94 -18.76 -7.48
N ALA A 119 18.75 -19.12 -6.22
CA ALA A 119 19.68 -18.78 -5.14
C ALA A 119 19.73 -19.95 -4.15
N PRO A 120 20.66 -20.91 -4.37
CA PRO A 120 20.85 -22.03 -3.47
C PRO A 120 21.40 -21.57 -2.11
N GLU A 121 21.31 -22.45 -1.12
CA GLU A 121 21.78 -22.19 0.24
C GLU A 121 23.26 -21.78 0.25
N GLY A 122 23.60 -20.79 1.10
CA GLY A 122 24.95 -20.24 1.21
C GLY A 122 25.31 -19.20 0.15
N VAL A 123 24.52 -19.01 -0.91
CA VAL A 123 24.71 -17.89 -1.84
C VAL A 123 24.40 -16.59 -1.12
N ARG A 124 25.34 -15.62 -1.20
CA ARG A 124 25.19 -14.28 -0.61
C ARG A 124 24.69 -13.23 -1.58
N ARG A 125 24.99 -13.39 -2.86
CA ARG A 125 24.68 -12.42 -3.92
C ARG A 125 24.22 -13.13 -5.17
N VAL A 126 23.10 -12.68 -5.70
CA VAL A 126 22.54 -13.07 -6.99
C VAL A 126 22.51 -11.83 -7.87
N GLN A 127 23.14 -11.92 -9.04
CA GLN A 127 23.12 -10.88 -10.06
C GLN A 127 22.34 -11.40 -11.26
N LEU A 128 21.33 -10.65 -11.67
CA LEU A 128 20.47 -10.96 -12.80
C LEU A 128 20.48 -9.79 -13.78
N ARG A 129 20.13 -10.06 -15.02
CA ARG A 129 19.82 -9.03 -16.02
C ARG A 129 18.32 -9.02 -16.25
N SER A 130 17.69 -7.85 -16.36
CA SER A 130 16.23 -7.80 -16.58
C SER A 130 15.82 -8.58 -17.83
N GLU A 131 16.62 -8.51 -18.90
CA GLU A 131 16.33 -9.21 -20.15
C GLU A 131 16.30 -10.74 -20.01
N ASP A 132 17.11 -11.33 -19.11
CA ASP A 132 17.21 -12.78 -18.92
C ASP A 132 16.05 -13.37 -18.10
N ILE A 133 15.29 -12.51 -17.41
CA ILE A 133 14.19 -12.92 -16.52
C ILE A 133 12.83 -12.36 -16.95
N ALA A 134 12.79 -11.38 -17.86
CA ALA A 134 11.55 -10.70 -18.25
C ALA A 134 10.47 -11.66 -18.75
N GLU A 135 10.82 -12.62 -19.61
CA GLU A 135 9.86 -13.59 -20.14
C GLU A 135 9.29 -14.49 -19.02
N ARG A 136 10.14 -14.97 -18.11
CA ARG A 136 9.71 -15.80 -16.98
C ARG A 136 8.84 -15.01 -16.00
N VAL A 137 9.17 -13.74 -15.74
CA VAL A 137 8.31 -12.83 -14.95
C VAL A 137 6.96 -12.66 -15.62
N ALA A 138 6.91 -12.46 -16.94
CA ALA A 138 5.65 -12.34 -17.67
C ALA A 138 4.83 -13.64 -17.66
N GLN A 139 5.48 -14.81 -17.74
CA GLN A 139 4.80 -16.11 -17.63
C GLN A 139 4.24 -16.35 -16.22
N GLU A 140 4.99 -15.99 -15.18
CA GLU A 140 4.61 -16.23 -13.79
C GLU A 140 3.61 -15.20 -13.24
N PHE A 141 3.66 -13.95 -13.70
CA PHE A 141 2.89 -12.85 -13.13
C PHE A 141 2.07 -12.05 -14.15
N GLY A 142 2.21 -12.34 -15.44
CA GLY A 142 1.42 -11.68 -16.47
C GLY A 142 -0.08 -11.98 -16.33
N GLY A 143 -0.89 -11.13 -16.95
CA GLY A 143 -2.34 -11.28 -17.00
C GLY A 143 -3.07 -9.95 -16.78
N PRO A 144 -4.41 -9.99 -16.89
CA PRO A 144 -5.24 -8.82 -16.60
C PRO A 144 -5.03 -8.32 -15.17
N ARG A 145 -4.96 -7.00 -15.02
CA ARG A 145 -4.96 -6.35 -13.70
C ARG A 145 -6.41 -6.03 -13.32
N ASP A 146 -6.95 -6.76 -12.35
CA ASP A 146 -8.37 -6.66 -11.95
C ASP A 146 -8.53 -6.42 -10.44
N GLY A 147 -7.77 -5.43 -9.93
CA GLY A 147 -7.81 -5.01 -8.54
C GLY A 147 -8.91 -3.98 -8.24
N TRP A 148 -8.62 -3.09 -7.29
CA TRP A 148 -9.43 -1.90 -6.96
C TRP A 148 -8.71 -0.64 -7.44
N SER A 149 -9.40 0.49 -7.49
CA SER A 149 -8.87 1.78 -7.96
C SER A 149 -7.46 2.10 -7.45
N LEU A 150 -7.20 1.97 -6.14
CA LEU A 150 -5.90 2.26 -5.55
C LEU A 150 -4.81 1.25 -5.91
N SER A 151 -5.15 0.00 -6.31
CA SER A 151 -4.16 -1.02 -6.68
C SER A 151 -3.35 -0.67 -7.92
N ARG A 152 -3.74 0.38 -8.65
CA ARG A 152 -2.96 0.95 -9.75
C ARG A 152 -1.67 1.62 -9.28
N TYR A 153 -1.67 2.12 -8.05
CA TYR A 153 -0.52 2.84 -7.50
C TYR A 153 0.47 1.90 -6.85
N VAL A 154 1.74 2.12 -7.17
CA VAL A 154 2.88 1.52 -6.51
C VAL A 154 3.87 2.64 -6.23
N SER A 155 4.26 2.78 -4.97
CA SER A 155 5.15 3.84 -4.50
C SER A 155 6.46 3.21 -4.02
N PRO A 156 7.45 3.03 -4.91
CA PRO A 156 8.77 2.50 -4.56
C PRO A 156 9.66 3.57 -3.92
N ASP A 157 10.36 3.20 -2.86
CA ASP A 157 11.47 3.97 -2.32
C ASP A 157 12.76 3.51 -3.00
N VAL A 158 13.33 4.36 -3.84
CA VAL A 158 14.60 4.07 -4.54
C VAL A 158 15.70 4.95 -3.98
N LEU A 159 16.72 4.31 -3.40
CA LEU A 159 17.92 4.98 -2.93
C LEU A 159 18.97 4.97 -4.03
N VAL A 160 19.55 6.14 -4.30
CA VAL A 160 20.70 6.30 -5.21
C VAL A 160 21.97 6.27 -4.37
N VAL A 161 22.87 5.33 -4.68
CA VAL A 161 24.15 5.16 -3.99
C VAL A 161 25.27 5.52 -4.95
N ALA A 162 25.94 6.64 -4.66
CA ALA A 162 27.07 7.16 -5.41
C ALA A 162 27.96 8.03 -4.50
N ASP A 163 29.24 8.16 -4.85
CA ASP A 163 30.19 9.00 -4.10
C ASP A 163 29.93 10.51 -4.31
N SER A 164 29.37 10.87 -5.46
CA SER A 164 29.04 12.26 -5.81
C SER A 164 28.03 12.33 -6.96
N THR A 165 27.51 13.54 -7.24
CA THR A 165 26.68 13.80 -8.43
C THR A 165 27.45 13.61 -9.73
N ASP A 166 28.77 13.87 -9.74
CA ASP A 166 29.61 13.63 -10.91
C ASP A 166 29.79 12.13 -11.18
N ALA A 167 29.83 11.31 -10.13
CA ALA A 167 29.81 9.86 -10.27
C ALA A 167 28.51 9.39 -10.94
N VAL A 168 27.35 9.90 -10.49
CA VAL A 168 26.07 9.64 -11.15
C VAL A 168 26.09 10.04 -12.62
N ALA A 169 26.62 11.23 -12.95
CA ALA A 169 26.68 11.72 -14.33
C ALA A 169 27.54 10.84 -15.26
N ARG A 170 28.56 10.17 -14.73
CA ARG A 170 29.38 9.18 -15.46
C ARG A 170 28.77 7.79 -15.50
N GLY A 171 27.65 7.56 -14.80
CA GLY A 171 27.07 6.24 -14.62
C GLY A 171 27.73 5.41 -13.52
N ASP A 172 28.52 6.01 -12.63
CA ASP A 172 29.17 5.34 -11.50
C ASP A 172 28.24 5.37 -10.26
N PHE A 173 27.12 4.65 -10.32
CA PHE A 173 26.16 4.56 -9.22
C PHE A 173 25.44 3.21 -9.19
N SER A 174 24.79 2.93 -8.07
CA SER A 174 23.86 1.80 -7.92
C SER A 174 22.53 2.26 -7.33
N LEU A 175 21.50 1.46 -7.54
CA LEU A 175 20.17 1.69 -7.00
C LEU A 175 19.85 0.64 -5.96
N VAL A 176 19.15 1.03 -4.90
CA VAL A 176 18.64 0.10 -3.88
C VAL A 176 17.15 0.36 -3.71
N LEU A 177 16.34 -0.67 -3.92
CA LEU A 177 14.94 -0.66 -3.53
C LEU A 177 14.87 -0.77 -2.01
N GLY A 178 14.41 0.30 -1.35
CA GLY A 178 14.21 0.37 0.09
C GLY A 178 12.96 -0.40 0.50
N GLU A 179 11.81 0.21 0.22
CA GLU A 179 10.47 -0.34 0.44
C GLU A 179 9.65 -0.22 -0.85
N LEU A 180 8.61 -1.05 -0.98
CA LEU A 180 7.69 -1.02 -2.11
C LEU A 180 6.26 -1.02 -1.58
N HIS A 181 5.69 0.16 -1.41
CA HIS A 181 4.31 0.28 -0.96
C HIS A 181 3.36 0.07 -2.13
N ILE A 182 2.51 -0.95 -2.03
CA ILE A 182 1.58 -1.31 -3.09
C ILE A 182 0.16 -0.87 -2.77
N ALA A 183 -0.62 -0.62 -3.83
CA ALA A 183 -2.00 -0.16 -3.74
C ALA A 183 -2.18 1.15 -2.96
N MET A 184 -1.19 2.03 -3.02
CA MET A 184 -1.15 3.30 -2.30
C MET A 184 -0.32 4.32 -3.06
N ASN A 185 -0.84 5.53 -3.18
CA ASN A 185 -0.05 6.72 -3.55
C ASN A 185 0.46 7.37 -2.27
N THR A 186 1.75 7.24 -1.96
CA THR A 186 2.33 7.80 -0.72
C THR A 186 2.32 9.33 -0.71
N VAL A 187 2.42 9.98 -1.88
CA VAL A 187 2.32 11.44 -2.01
C VAL A 187 0.93 11.96 -1.65
N ALA A 188 -0.09 11.09 -1.68
CA ALA A 188 -1.44 11.47 -1.26
C ALA A 188 -1.59 11.69 0.25
N ALA A 189 -0.58 11.36 1.06
CA ALA A 189 -0.61 11.61 2.50
C ALA A 189 -0.60 13.11 2.83
N SER A 190 -1.37 13.50 3.84
CA SER A 190 -1.57 14.88 4.27
C SER A 190 -0.27 15.64 4.56
N LEU A 191 0.77 14.95 5.05
CA LEU A 191 2.09 15.54 5.28
C LEU A 191 2.74 16.06 3.99
N PHE A 192 2.51 15.40 2.85
CA PHE A 192 3.03 15.84 1.56
C PHE A 192 2.10 16.86 0.93
N VAL A 193 0.79 16.56 0.88
CA VAL A 193 -0.21 17.40 0.21
C VAL A 193 -0.26 18.80 0.82
N HIS A 194 -0.46 18.95 2.14
CA HIS A 194 -0.64 20.26 2.76
C HIS A 194 0.62 21.13 2.78
N GLN A 195 1.78 20.55 2.44
CA GLN A 195 3.05 21.27 2.36
C GLN A 195 3.55 21.42 0.91
N HIS A 196 2.81 20.89 -0.06
CA HIS A 196 3.21 20.96 -1.46
C HIS A 196 3.06 22.40 -1.98
N PRO A 197 4.07 22.98 -2.66
CA PRO A 197 3.97 24.35 -3.17
C PRO A 197 3.00 24.52 -4.34
N ALA A 198 2.58 23.40 -4.96
CA ALA A 198 1.65 23.37 -6.10
C ALA A 198 0.68 22.20 -5.94
N ILE A 199 -0.30 22.31 -5.04
CA ILE A 199 -1.26 21.22 -4.77
C ILE A 199 -2.09 20.90 -6.02
N GLU A 200 -2.36 21.92 -6.83
CA GLU A 200 -3.10 21.83 -8.08
C GLU A 200 -2.43 20.88 -9.08
N GLU A 201 -1.09 20.80 -9.09
CA GLU A 201 -0.36 19.83 -9.91
C GLU A 201 -0.63 18.40 -9.44
N LEU A 202 -0.61 18.14 -8.12
CA LEU A 202 -0.93 16.81 -7.58
C LEU A 202 -2.37 16.39 -7.90
N VAL A 203 -3.30 17.35 -7.86
CA VAL A 203 -4.69 17.14 -8.26
C VAL A 203 -4.78 16.82 -9.75
N ALA A 204 -4.09 17.57 -10.62
CA ALA A 204 -4.07 17.33 -12.07
C ALA A 204 -3.48 15.96 -12.44
N GLU A 205 -2.42 15.53 -11.75
CA GLU A 205 -1.86 14.18 -11.91
C GLU A 205 -2.86 13.10 -11.49
N THR A 206 -3.57 13.32 -10.37
CA THR A 206 -4.66 12.41 -9.95
C THR A 206 -5.79 12.37 -10.98
N THR A 207 -6.14 13.50 -11.60
CA THR A 207 -7.14 13.56 -12.69
C THR A 207 -6.69 12.82 -13.94
N ARG A 208 -5.40 12.85 -14.29
CA ARG A 208 -4.86 12.03 -15.39
C ARG A 208 -5.01 10.54 -15.10
N ASP A 209 -4.77 10.14 -13.86
CA ASP A 209 -4.89 8.74 -13.43
C ASP A 209 -6.33 8.25 -13.35
N PHE A 210 -7.26 9.15 -13.02
CA PHE A 210 -8.69 8.91 -12.90
C PHE A 210 -9.48 9.94 -13.71
N PRO A 211 -9.67 9.73 -15.02
CA PRO A 211 -10.40 10.67 -15.88
C PRO A 211 -11.86 10.91 -15.49
N GLY A 212 -12.42 10.05 -14.63
CA GLY A 212 -13.75 10.22 -14.05
C GLY A 212 -13.73 10.28 -12.52
N PRO A 213 -14.91 10.50 -11.91
CA PRO A 213 -15.12 10.40 -10.48
C PRO A 213 -14.63 9.07 -9.90
N ARG A 214 -14.21 9.08 -8.64
CA ARG A 214 -13.99 7.88 -7.81
C ARG A 214 -15.07 7.76 -6.74
N LEU A 215 -15.31 6.56 -6.24
CA LEU A 215 -16.02 6.34 -4.98
C LEU A 215 -15.01 6.01 -3.90
N THR A 216 -14.91 6.86 -2.88
CA THR A 216 -13.93 6.72 -1.79
C THR A 216 -14.64 6.54 -0.45
N PRO A 217 -14.22 5.59 0.39
CA PRO A 217 -14.78 5.45 1.72
C PRO A 217 -14.26 6.54 2.66
N MET A 218 -15.16 7.17 3.41
CA MET A 218 -14.77 8.08 4.49
C MET A 218 -14.01 7.30 5.57
N LEU A 219 -12.92 7.90 6.06
CA LEU A 219 -12.13 7.28 7.10
C LEU A 219 -12.81 7.46 8.46
N PRO A 220 -12.90 6.41 9.29
CA PRO A 220 -13.38 6.53 10.67
C PRO A 220 -12.61 7.59 11.45
N LYS A 221 -13.30 8.23 12.40
CA LYS A 221 -12.72 9.25 13.28
C LYS A 221 -11.61 8.64 14.14
N GLU A 222 -11.87 7.45 14.68
CA GLU A 222 -10.91 6.65 15.44
C GLU A 222 -10.55 5.39 14.65
N LEU A 223 -9.28 5.27 14.25
CA LEU A 223 -8.72 4.04 13.71
C LEU A 223 -7.80 3.41 14.75
N PRO A 224 -7.63 2.06 14.77
CA PRO A 224 -6.51 1.47 15.46
C PRO A 224 -5.20 2.09 14.94
N LEU A 225 -4.21 2.17 15.84
CA LEU A 225 -2.97 2.99 15.86
C LEU A 225 -2.15 3.20 14.56
N LYS A 226 -2.49 2.61 13.42
CA LYS A 226 -1.69 2.65 12.20
C LYS A 226 -1.81 3.96 11.39
N TRP A 227 -2.94 4.67 11.48
CA TRP A 227 -3.14 5.91 10.70
C TRP A 227 -3.06 7.12 11.61
N SER A 228 -2.07 7.97 11.34
CA SER A 228 -1.82 9.20 12.07
C SER A 228 -2.36 10.39 11.29
N ALA A 229 -2.54 11.55 11.94
CA ALA A 229 -3.00 12.77 11.27
C ALA A 229 -2.15 13.15 10.04
N ARG A 230 -0.85 12.80 10.05
CA ARG A 230 0.12 13.06 8.97
C ARG A 230 0.04 12.07 7.80
N SER A 231 -0.48 10.87 8.01
CA SER A 231 -0.54 9.82 6.98
C SER A 231 -1.94 9.61 6.40
N ARG A 232 -2.92 10.47 6.77
CA ARG A 232 -4.26 10.44 6.18
C ARG A 232 -4.19 10.87 4.71
N PRO A 233 -4.84 10.15 3.78
CA PRO A 233 -5.08 10.63 2.43
C PRO A 233 -5.70 12.04 2.45
N ALA A 234 -5.18 12.93 1.62
CA ALA A 234 -5.61 14.33 1.51
C ALA A 234 -5.75 14.82 0.05
N LEU A 235 -5.46 13.97 -0.95
CA LEU A 235 -5.73 14.27 -2.35
C LEU A 235 -7.21 14.00 -2.69
N GLU A 236 -8.03 14.94 -2.26
CA GLU A 236 -9.46 14.97 -2.54
C GLU A 236 -9.75 15.83 -3.77
N ARG A 237 -10.57 15.33 -4.69
CA ARG A 237 -11.05 16.10 -5.85
C ARG A 237 -12.54 16.36 -5.71
N ASN A 238 -13.04 17.52 -6.09
CA ASN A 238 -14.47 17.86 -5.94
C ASN A 238 -15.41 16.90 -6.72
N GLU A 239 -14.92 16.30 -7.80
CA GLU A 239 -15.66 15.32 -8.60
C GLU A 239 -15.74 13.93 -7.94
N ASP A 240 -14.92 13.62 -6.93
CA ASP A 240 -14.98 12.32 -6.27
C ASP A 240 -16.15 12.22 -5.27
N TYR A 241 -16.74 11.04 -5.16
CA TYR A 241 -17.74 10.71 -4.16
C TYR A 241 -17.06 10.20 -2.88
N ALA A 242 -17.58 10.62 -1.73
CA ALA A 242 -17.19 10.15 -0.41
C ALA A 242 -18.39 9.44 0.24
N VAL A 243 -18.21 8.20 0.71
CA VAL A 243 -19.28 7.42 1.34
C VAL A 243 -18.98 7.10 2.79
N ALA A 244 -19.89 7.45 3.69
CA ALA A 244 -19.81 7.17 5.11
C ALA A 244 -20.15 5.69 5.40
N LEU A 245 -19.17 4.94 5.91
CA LEU A 245 -19.33 3.51 6.24
C LEU A 245 -19.53 3.25 7.73
N ALA A 246 -18.91 4.06 8.58
CA ALA A 246 -19.02 3.95 10.04
C ALA A 246 -19.26 5.33 10.65
N ASP A 247 -18.37 6.28 10.38
CA ASP A 247 -18.49 7.67 10.78
C ASP A 247 -18.70 8.57 9.56
N HIS A 248 -19.48 9.63 9.72
CA HIS A 248 -19.53 10.72 8.75
C HIS A 248 -18.46 11.75 9.08
N THR A 249 -17.26 11.59 8.50
CA THR A 249 -16.09 12.46 8.74
C THR A 249 -15.83 13.45 7.61
N GLY A 250 -16.63 13.42 6.53
CA GLY A 250 -16.53 14.34 5.42
C GLY A 250 -16.92 15.77 5.78
N ASP A 251 -16.44 16.72 4.98
CA ASP A 251 -16.86 18.13 5.02
C ASP A 251 -18.38 18.25 4.79
N PRO A 252 -19.15 18.87 5.71
CA PRO A 252 -20.59 19.04 5.56
C PRO A 252 -21.01 19.89 4.35
N TYR A 253 -20.11 20.68 3.78
CA TYR A 253 -20.39 21.51 2.59
C TYR A 253 -20.03 20.80 1.27
N ARG A 254 -19.46 19.60 1.34
CA ARG A 254 -19.11 18.82 0.15
C ARG A 254 -20.36 18.16 -0.43
N GLU A 255 -20.68 18.49 -1.69
CA GLU A 255 -21.90 18.03 -2.36
C GLU A 255 -21.98 16.50 -2.53
N ARG A 256 -20.85 15.84 -2.81
CA ARG A 256 -20.77 14.40 -3.12
C ARG A 256 -20.46 13.54 -1.89
N CYS A 257 -21.09 13.85 -0.76
CA CYS A 257 -21.02 13.06 0.48
C CYS A 257 -22.30 12.21 0.62
N LEU A 258 -22.13 10.89 0.77
CA LEU A 258 -23.22 9.93 0.79
C LEU A 258 -23.23 9.11 2.07
N LEU A 259 -24.42 8.74 2.54
CA LEU A 259 -24.59 7.70 3.53
C LEU A 259 -24.60 6.34 2.84
N SER A 260 -23.92 5.35 3.41
CA SER A 260 -23.92 4.00 2.84
C SER A 260 -25.30 3.36 2.77
N ALA A 261 -26.26 3.76 3.61
CA ALA A 261 -27.64 3.29 3.54
C ALA A 261 -28.38 3.76 2.27
N ASP A 262 -27.94 4.87 1.66
CA ASP A 262 -28.55 5.41 0.44
C ASP A 262 -27.91 4.85 -0.85
N VAL A 263 -26.82 4.09 -0.71
CA VAL A 263 -26.12 3.47 -1.84
C VAL A 263 -26.65 2.07 -2.05
N THR A 264 -27.22 1.82 -3.23
CA THR A 264 -27.72 0.48 -3.59
C THR A 264 -26.57 -0.37 -4.10
N VAL A 265 -26.47 -1.61 -3.66
CA VAL A 265 -25.58 -2.62 -4.24
C VAL A 265 -26.40 -3.58 -5.09
N ALA A 266 -25.99 -3.74 -6.35
CA ALA A 266 -26.62 -4.60 -7.32
C ALA A 266 -25.59 -5.46 -8.05
N ASP A 267 -26.04 -6.59 -8.58
CA ASP A 267 -25.26 -7.35 -9.56
C ASP A 267 -25.44 -6.76 -10.96
N ARG A 268 -24.34 -6.44 -11.61
CA ARG A 268 -24.24 -5.99 -13.01
C ARG A 268 -23.33 -6.96 -13.74
N ASP A 269 -23.93 -7.87 -14.51
CA ASP A 269 -23.21 -8.85 -15.32
C ASP A 269 -22.14 -9.66 -14.55
N GLY A 270 -22.45 -10.05 -13.32
CA GLY A 270 -21.55 -10.82 -12.46
C GLY A 270 -20.56 -9.97 -11.66
N ARG A 271 -20.61 -8.63 -11.75
CA ARG A 271 -19.85 -7.70 -10.91
C ARG A 271 -20.78 -6.99 -9.93
N LEU A 272 -20.37 -6.94 -8.67
CA LEU A 272 -21.07 -6.14 -7.68
C LEU A 272 -20.77 -4.67 -7.90
N THR A 273 -21.83 -3.90 -8.08
CA THR A 273 -21.78 -2.48 -8.40
C THR A 273 -22.53 -1.68 -7.33
N ALA A 274 -21.87 -0.65 -6.81
CA ALA A 274 -22.47 0.38 -5.99
C ALA A 274 -23.12 1.42 -6.90
N VAL A 275 -24.44 1.55 -6.81
CA VAL A 275 -25.28 2.49 -7.56
C VAL A 275 -25.67 3.62 -6.61
N LEU A 276 -25.19 4.82 -6.90
CA LEU A 276 -25.43 6.01 -6.09
C LEU A 276 -26.82 6.60 -6.39
N PRO A 277 -27.37 7.48 -5.52
CA PRO A 277 -28.70 8.08 -5.73
C PRO A 277 -28.87 8.87 -7.04
N ASP A 278 -27.78 9.43 -7.56
CA ASP A 278 -27.75 10.16 -8.84
C ASP A 278 -27.57 9.23 -10.07
N GLY A 279 -27.48 7.91 -9.85
CA GLY A 279 -27.31 6.90 -10.88
C GLY A 279 -25.86 6.62 -11.26
N ALA A 280 -24.87 7.28 -10.65
CA ALA A 280 -23.48 6.92 -10.87
C ALA A 280 -23.17 5.50 -10.36
N GLU A 281 -22.36 4.75 -11.10
CA GLU A 281 -22.06 3.34 -10.80
C GLU A 281 -20.55 3.13 -10.58
N PHE A 282 -20.20 2.38 -9.54
CA PHE A 282 -18.81 2.08 -9.16
C PHE A 282 -18.65 0.61 -8.77
N ASP A 283 -17.46 0.04 -8.96
CA ASP A 283 -17.16 -1.31 -8.45
C ASP A 283 -17.21 -1.28 -6.92
N VAL A 284 -17.97 -2.20 -6.31
CA VAL A 284 -18.09 -2.30 -4.84
C VAL A 284 -16.73 -2.46 -4.17
N LEU A 285 -15.74 -3.04 -4.86
CA LEU A 285 -14.41 -3.24 -4.31
C LEU A 285 -13.72 -1.91 -3.93
N ASP A 286 -14.07 -0.79 -4.60
CA ASP A 286 -13.51 0.53 -4.28
C ASP A 286 -13.94 1.04 -2.90
N VAL A 287 -15.15 0.68 -2.44
CA VAL A 287 -15.60 0.96 -1.08
C VAL A 287 -14.72 0.29 -0.03
N PHE A 288 -14.15 -0.87 -0.36
CA PHE A 288 -13.22 -1.59 0.51
C PHE A 288 -11.76 -1.20 0.27
N GLY A 289 -11.47 -0.25 -0.61
CA GLY A 289 -10.12 0.03 -1.12
C GLY A 289 -9.07 0.22 -0.02
N HIS A 290 -9.35 1.04 1.01
CA HIS A 290 -8.42 1.23 2.13
C HIS A 290 -8.26 -0.04 2.99
N ALA A 291 -9.33 -0.79 3.20
CA ALA A 291 -9.28 -2.05 3.95
C ALA A 291 -8.46 -3.12 3.21
N LEU A 292 -8.58 -3.18 1.88
CA LEU A 292 -7.80 -4.07 1.01
C LEU A 292 -6.33 -3.66 0.98
N THR A 293 -6.04 -2.38 0.71
CA THR A 293 -4.68 -1.82 0.74
C THR A 293 -3.97 -2.14 2.06
N ASN A 294 -4.65 -1.97 3.20
CA ASN A 294 -4.08 -2.27 4.52
C ASN A 294 -3.62 -3.73 4.70
N ARG A 295 -4.12 -4.67 3.90
CA ARG A 295 -3.73 -6.09 3.98
C ARG A 295 -2.53 -6.42 3.10
N VAL A 296 -2.31 -5.65 2.03
CA VAL A 296 -1.32 -5.97 1.01
C VAL A 296 -0.14 -4.98 0.95
N MET A 297 -0.26 -3.76 1.50
CA MET A 297 0.68 -2.66 1.21
C MET A 297 2.16 -2.99 1.37
N ASP A 298 2.52 -3.81 2.37
CA ASP A 298 3.91 -4.20 2.69
C ASP A 298 4.16 -5.69 2.46
N ARG A 299 3.42 -6.33 1.56
CA ARG A 299 3.48 -7.78 1.31
C ARG A 299 4.39 -8.17 0.14
N PHE A 300 4.95 -7.23 -0.60
CA PHE A 300 5.89 -7.55 -1.67
C PHE A 300 7.19 -8.11 -1.09
N ALA A 301 7.51 -9.37 -1.40
CA ALA A 301 8.74 -10.04 -1.00
C ALA A 301 9.13 -11.08 -2.05
N LEU A 302 10.41 -11.12 -2.43
CA LEU A 302 10.95 -12.07 -3.40
C LEU A 302 11.20 -13.44 -2.76
N ARG A 303 11.58 -13.47 -1.48
CA ARG A 303 11.94 -14.69 -0.76
C ARG A 303 11.23 -14.79 0.59
N PRO A 304 11.06 -16.01 1.13
CA PRO A 304 10.59 -16.18 2.49
C PRO A 304 11.62 -15.71 3.51
N ASP A 305 11.14 -15.41 4.73
CA ASP A 305 12.01 -15.17 5.88
C ASP A 305 12.87 -16.40 6.14
N ALA A 306 14.18 -16.19 6.29
CA ALA A 306 15.17 -17.19 6.66
C ALA A 306 16.28 -16.52 7.48
N ASP A 307 17.11 -17.31 8.15
CA ASP A 307 18.24 -16.82 8.96
C ASP A 307 19.22 -15.99 8.13
N HIS A 308 19.36 -16.33 6.85
CA HIS A 308 20.09 -15.55 5.87
C HIS A 308 19.32 -15.52 4.55
N VAL A 309 19.21 -14.33 3.96
CA VAL A 309 18.61 -14.13 2.65
C VAL A 309 19.61 -13.38 1.77
N PRO A 310 19.90 -13.87 0.54
CA PRO A 310 20.88 -13.24 -0.34
C PRO A 310 20.45 -11.86 -0.81
N ARG A 311 21.45 -11.05 -1.15
CA ARG A 311 21.25 -9.87 -2.00
C ARG A 311 20.83 -10.33 -3.39
N VAL A 312 19.75 -9.76 -3.91
CA VAL A 312 19.36 -9.91 -5.32
C VAL A 312 19.46 -8.56 -6.00
N THR A 313 20.31 -8.50 -7.02
CA THR A 313 20.48 -7.34 -7.88
C THR A 313 20.03 -7.69 -9.28
N ILE A 314 19.15 -6.87 -9.85
CA ILE A 314 18.73 -6.95 -11.25
C ILE A 314 19.27 -5.71 -11.93
N ASP A 315 20.08 -5.90 -12.97
CA ASP A 315 20.87 -4.84 -13.60
C ASP A 315 21.66 -4.06 -12.54
N ARG A 316 21.33 -2.77 -12.32
CA ARG A 316 21.96 -1.91 -11.31
C ARG A 316 21.15 -1.76 -10.01
N MET A 317 19.97 -2.35 -9.95
CA MET A 317 19.05 -2.21 -8.83
C MET A 317 19.12 -3.43 -7.90
N THR A 318 19.54 -3.21 -6.66
CA THR A 318 19.34 -4.17 -5.58
C THR A 318 17.86 -4.18 -5.20
N VAL A 319 17.12 -5.18 -5.67
CA VAL A 319 15.67 -5.34 -5.39
C VAL A 319 15.42 -6.10 -4.08
N GLN A 320 16.42 -6.83 -3.59
CA GLN A 320 16.41 -7.44 -2.28
C GLN A 320 17.77 -7.27 -1.63
N ARG A 321 17.81 -6.65 -0.45
CA ARG A 321 19.03 -6.49 0.33
C ARG A 321 19.39 -7.82 0.99
N GLU A 322 20.68 -8.04 1.20
CA GLU A 322 21.12 -9.15 2.06
C GLU A 322 20.62 -8.90 3.48
N SER A 323 19.98 -9.90 4.09
CA SER A 323 19.46 -9.80 5.45
C SER A 323 19.83 -11.02 6.27
N TRP A 324 20.03 -10.80 7.57
CA TRP A 324 20.20 -11.85 8.56
C TRP A 324 19.10 -11.73 9.61
N ARG A 325 18.63 -12.88 10.07
CA ARG A 325 17.69 -12.98 11.18
C ARG A 325 18.33 -13.84 12.26
N PHE A 326 18.26 -13.35 13.48
CA PHE A 326 18.76 -14.02 14.67
C PHE A 326 17.61 -14.09 15.68
N THR A 327 17.57 -15.15 16.47
CA THR A 327 16.78 -15.20 17.69
C THR A 327 17.56 -14.54 18.84
N GLY A 328 16.88 -14.16 19.91
CA GLY A 328 17.57 -13.56 21.07
C GLY A 328 18.61 -14.51 21.66
N ASP A 329 18.35 -15.82 21.60
CA ASP A 329 19.23 -16.88 22.09
C ASP A 329 20.53 -16.99 21.26
N ASP A 330 20.56 -16.48 20.02
CA ASP A 330 21.75 -16.49 19.17
C ASP A 330 22.71 -15.33 19.48
N LEU A 331 22.33 -14.42 20.39
CA LEU A 331 23.06 -13.20 20.70
C LEU A 331 23.54 -13.25 22.15
N ASP A 332 24.80 -13.65 22.37
CA ASP A 332 25.39 -13.79 23.71
C ASP A 332 25.23 -12.54 24.60
N PHE A 333 25.18 -11.35 23.98
CA PHE A 333 25.00 -10.08 24.69
C PHE A 333 23.54 -9.74 25.05
N ALA A 334 22.55 -10.49 24.56
CA ALA A 334 21.13 -10.17 24.75
C ALA A 334 20.69 -10.31 26.22
N ASP A 335 21.27 -11.28 26.94
CA ASP A 335 21.02 -11.50 28.37
C ASP A 335 21.97 -10.72 29.29
N GLU A 336 22.94 -9.98 28.73
CA GLU A 336 23.90 -9.22 29.51
C GLU A 336 23.20 -8.03 30.20
N LYS A 337 23.24 -8.05 31.54
CA LYS A 337 22.60 -7.04 32.40
C LYS A 337 23.44 -5.78 32.52
N ASN A 338 24.76 -5.89 32.33
CA ASN A 338 25.65 -4.75 32.30
C ASN A 338 25.68 -4.13 30.91
N GLU A 339 25.08 -2.95 30.76
CA GLU A 339 25.05 -2.20 29.50
C GLU A 339 26.44 -2.05 28.85
N ALA A 340 27.50 -1.87 29.64
CA ALA A 340 28.86 -1.72 29.13
C ALA A 340 29.45 -3.01 28.53
N ARG A 341 28.78 -4.15 28.69
CA ARG A 341 29.20 -5.47 28.18
C ARG A 341 28.27 -5.99 27.07
N ARG A 342 27.31 -5.18 26.60
CA ARG A 342 26.41 -5.56 25.51
C ARG A 342 27.06 -5.30 24.15
N TRP A 343 27.92 -6.20 23.69
CA TRP A 343 28.57 -6.11 22.37
C TRP A 343 28.72 -7.47 21.70
#